data_AF-A0A371J9T9-F1
#
_entry.id   AF-A0A371J9T9-F1
#
_cell.length_a   1.000
_cell.length_b   1.000
_cell.length_c   1.000
_cell.angle_alpha   90.00
_cell.angle_beta   90.00
_cell.angle_gamma   90.00
#
_symmetry.space_group_name_H-M   'P 1'
#
loop_
_entity.id
_entity.type
_entity.pdbx_description
1 polymer ?
#
loop_
_entity_poly.entity_id
_entity_poly.type
_entity_poly.pdbx_seq_one_letter_code
_entity_poly.pdbx_strand_id
1 'polypeptide(L)'
;MKRIIIAIIIALVCAVALAACGNETAKETSSKTNSIDTLKVYFVPSREPEEIVTATEPLKASLKEELEKQGYEVGEVEILVGTTFEAVGEALSAGTADIGLIPGGTYVLYDDGADVALTATRFGLNKEFNNPKEWNDGNATENTKEQAVSYRALFIAGPSEKGKELAAIINSG
;
A
#
# COMPACT_ATOMS: atom_id res chain seq x y z
N MET A 1 73.28 8.37 16.34
CA MET A 1 72.68 7.19 17.01
C MET A 1 71.16 7.25 17.07
N LYS A 2 70.53 8.30 17.65
CA LYS A 2 69.05 8.42 17.71
C LYS A 2 68.31 8.34 16.36
N ARG A 3 68.88 8.92 15.29
CA ARG A 3 68.27 8.90 13.93
C ARG A 3 68.38 7.54 13.21
N ILE A 4 69.38 6.72 13.56
CA ILE A 4 69.56 5.38 12.99
C ILE A 4 68.64 4.38 13.71
N ILE A 5 68.42 4.56 15.01
CA ILE A 5 67.48 3.75 15.81
C ILE A 5 66.03 3.97 15.33
N ILE A 6 65.66 5.20 14.96
CA ILE A 6 64.32 5.52 14.43
C ILE A 6 64.09 4.87 13.05
N ALA A 7 65.10 4.84 12.19
CA ALA A 7 64.99 4.21 10.86
C ALA A 7 64.84 2.68 10.94
N ILE A 8 65.51 2.04 11.91
CA ILE A 8 65.42 0.59 12.13
C ILE A 8 64.05 0.19 12.74
N ILE A 9 63.47 1.03 13.61
CA ILE A 9 62.13 0.80 14.17
C ILE A 9 61.05 0.94 13.07
N ILE A 10 61.16 1.92 12.18
CA ILE A 10 60.18 2.11 11.09
C ILE A 10 60.25 0.96 10.07
N ALA A 11 61.46 0.48 9.74
CA ALA A 11 61.63 -0.68 8.85
C ALA A 11 61.09 -1.98 9.47
N LEU A 12 61.20 -2.15 10.79
CA LEU A 12 60.66 -3.31 11.50
C LEU A 12 59.12 -3.26 11.57
N VAL A 13 58.51 -2.08 11.75
CA VAL A 13 57.04 -1.92 11.74
C VAL A 13 56.45 -2.17 10.34
N CYS A 14 57.16 -1.84 9.27
CA CYS A 14 56.69 -2.12 7.91
C CYS A 14 56.74 -3.63 7.54
N ALA A 15 57.63 -4.42 8.15
CA ALA A 15 57.72 -5.86 7.88
C ALA A 15 56.60 -6.68 8.58
N VAL A 16 56.06 -6.20 9.70
CA VAL A 16 54.92 -6.87 10.38
C VAL A 16 53.58 -6.57 9.69
N ALA A 17 53.50 -5.50 8.88
CA ALA A 17 52.29 -5.14 8.13
C ALA A 17 52.07 -6.00 6.85
N LEU A 18 53.05 -6.77 6.41
CA LEU A 18 53.00 -7.57 5.17
C LEU A 18 52.94 -9.09 5.40
N ALA A 19 53.00 -9.53 6.66
CA ALA A 19 52.89 -10.94 7.05
C ALA A 19 51.54 -11.30 7.70
N ALA A 20 50.57 -10.38 7.71
CA ALA A 20 49.15 -10.72 7.92
C ALA A 20 48.55 -11.24 6.60
N CYS A 21 49.09 -12.38 6.18
CA CYS A 21 48.47 -13.40 5.34
C CYS A 21 46.96 -13.48 5.65
N GLY A 22 46.06 -13.58 4.67
CA GLY A 22 46.19 -14.48 3.54
C GLY A 22 46.04 -15.92 4.00
N ASN A 23 44.88 -16.32 4.54
CA ASN A 23 44.21 -17.57 4.19
C ASN A 23 42.79 -17.61 4.76
N GLU A 24 41.85 -18.05 3.92
CA GLU A 24 40.56 -18.66 4.28
C GLU A 24 39.62 -17.90 5.21
N THR A 25 38.70 -17.17 4.61
CA THR A 25 37.30 -17.65 4.63
C THR A 25 36.65 -17.09 3.39
N ALA A 26 35.96 -17.96 2.64
CA ALA A 26 34.94 -17.50 1.73
C ALA A 26 34.13 -16.45 2.49
N LYS A 27 34.21 -15.20 2.04
CA LYS A 27 33.23 -14.22 2.41
C LYS A 27 31.97 -14.77 1.77
N GLU A 28 31.28 -15.65 2.50
CA GLU A 28 29.88 -15.84 2.29
C GLU A 28 29.34 -14.43 2.30
N THR A 29 29.01 -13.98 1.09
CA THR A 29 27.94 -13.04 0.89
C THR A 29 26.75 -13.70 1.56
N SER A 30 26.67 -13.57 2.89
CA SER A 30 25.41 -13.49 3.59
C SER A 30 24.77 -12.25 2.98
N SER A 31 24.15 -12.46 1.82
CA SER A 31 22.99 -11.70 1.41
C SER A 31 22.16 -11.65 2.67
N LYS A 32 22.19 -10.51 3.38
CA LYS A 32 21.15 -10.22 4.35
C LYS A 32 19.90 -10.17 3.50
N THR A 33 19.23 -11.32 3.37
CA THR A 33 17.88 -11.38 2.85
C THR A 33 17.11 -10.41 3.73
N ASN A 34 16.45 -9.42 3.12
CA ASN A 34 15.67 -8.46 3.87
C ASN A 34 14.45 -9.22 4.42
N SER A 35 14.59 -9.79 5.62
CA SER A 35 13.58 -10.63 6.23
C SER A 35 12.49 -9.78 6.88
N ILE A 36 11.23 -10.10 6.59
CA ILE A 36 10.04 -9.53 7.22
C ILE A 36 9.34 -10.69 7.94
N ASP A 37 9.30 -10.65 9.27
CA ASP A 37 8.69 -11.72 10.05
C ASP A 37 7.18 -11.83 9.77
N THR A 38 6.48 -10.69 9.88
CA THR A 38 5.05 -10.56 9.59
C THR A 38 4.79 -9.26 8.85
N LEU A 39 4.08 -9.32 7.74
CA LEU A 39 3.55 -8.17 7.00
C LEU A 39 2.04 -8.06 7.24
N LYS A 40 1.60 -6.98 7.89
CA LYS A 40 0.19 -6.73 8.24
C LYS A 40 -0.48 -5.84 7.21
N VAL A 41 -1.43 -6.42 6.49
CA VAL A 41 -2.25 -5.74 5.48
C VAL A 41 -3.65 -5.53 6.06
N TYR A 42 -4.04 -4.27 6.21
CA TYR A 42 -5.27 -3.89 6.89
C TYR A 42 -6.30 -3.28 5.94
N PHE A 43 -7.46 -3.92 5.82
CA PHE A 43 -8.57 -3.48 5.00
C PHE A 43 -9.61 -2.73 5.83
N VAL A 44 -10.21 -1.69 5.24
CA VAL A 44 -11.43 -1.07 5.79
C VAL A 44 -12.64 -2.02 5.66
N PRO A 45 -13.65 -1.91 6.53
CA PRO A 45 -14.87 -2.73 6.47
C PRO A 45 -15.81 -2.27 5.33
N SER A 46 -15.36 -2.42 4.08
CA SER A 46 -16.14 -2.05 2.89
C SER A 46 -17.20 -3.09 2.51
N ARG A 47 -17.10 -4.29 3.09
CA ARG A 47 -18.04 -5.41 3.02
C ARG A 47 -17.99 -6.16 4.35
N GLU A 48 -18.76 -7.24 4.45
CA GLU A 48 -18.65 -8.17 5.58
C GLU A 48 -17.19 -8.67 5.71
N PRO A 49 -16.60 -8.66 6.92
CA PRO A 49 -15.19 -8.99 7.09
C PRO A 49 -14.77 -10.36 6.53
N GLU A 50 -15.61 -11.39 6.72
CA GLU A 50 -15.34 -12.74 6.21
C GLU A 50 -15.29 -12.79 4.67
N GLU A 51 -16.10 -11.98 3.98
CA GLU A 51 -16.06 -11.88 2.52
C GLU A 51 -14.72 -11.30 2.07
N ILE A 52 -14.23 -10.26 2.75
CA ILE A 52 -12.95 -9.62 2.43
C ILE A 52 -11.80 -10.61 2.66
N VAL A 53 -11.75 -11.26 3.82
CA VAL A 53 -10.70 -12.25 4.14
C VAL A 53 -10.69 -13.37 3.10
N THR A 54 -11.85 -13.92 2.76
CA THR A 54 -11.96 -15.00 1.76
C THR A 54 -11.51 -14.54 0.37
N ALA A 55 -11.98 -13.37 -0.08
CA ALA A 55 -11.66 -12.86 -1.42
C ALA A 55 -10.18 -12.46 -1.55
N THR A 56 -9.54 -12.08 -0.44
CA THR A 56 -8.15 -11.63 -0.41
C THR A 56 -7.18 -12.72 0.02
N GLU A 57 -7.63 -13.92 0.36
CA GLU A 57 -6.74 -15.03 0.73
C GLU A 57 -5.60 -15.30 -0.29
N PRO A 58 -5.84 -15.25 -1.62
CA PRO A 58 -4.77 -15.41 -2.60
C PRO A 58 -3.68 -14.33 -2.53
N LEU A 59 -4.00 -13.13 -2.01
CA LEU A 59 -3.07 -12.01 -1.91
C LEU A 59 -1.86 -12.35 -1.03
N LYS A 60 -2.03 -13.16 0.02
CA LYS A 60 -0.94 -13.56 0.92
C LYS A 60 0.20 -14.23 0.15
N ALA A 61 -0.14 -15.20 -0.71
CA ALA A 61 0.84 -15.91 -1.51
C ALA A 61 1.47 -14.99 -2.57
N SER A 62 0.65 -14.18 -3.26
CA SER A 62 1.15 -13.25 -4.28
C SER A 62 2.10 -12.19 -3.71
N LEU A 63 1.83 -11.64 -2.52
CA LEU A 63 2.71 -10.68 -1.87
C LEU A 63 4.07 -11.30 -1.53
N LYS A 64 4.07 -12.52 -0.97
CA LYS A 64 5.32 -13.24 -0.67
C LYS A 64 6.12 -13.49 -1.93
N GLU A 65 5.48 -14.01 -2.98
CA GLU A 65 6.13 -14.34 -4.25
C GLU A 65 6.73 -13.08 -4.91
N GLU A 66 5.98 -11.99 -4.99
CA GLU A 66 6.47 -10.76 -5.61
C GLU A 66 7.56 -10.07 -4.78
N LEU A 67 7.47 -10.11 -3.45
CA LEU A 67 8.52 -9.56 -2.57
C LEU A 67 9.80 -10.42 -2.60
N GLU A 68 9.69 -11.73 -2.72
CA GLU A 68 10.83 -12.63 -2.92
C GLU A 68 11.58 -12.31 -4.22
N LYS A 69 10.85 -12.03 -5.32
CA LYS A 69 11.46 -11.55 -6.58
C LYS A 69 12.23 -10.23 -6.40
N GLN A 70 11.88 -9.42 -5.40
CA GLN A 70 12.60 -8.19 -5.04
C GLN A 70 13.70 -8.40 -3.97
N GLY A 71 13.95 -9.63 -3.53
CA GLY A 71 14.99 -9.96 -2.55
C GLY A 71 14.56 -9.84 -1.08
N TYR A 72 13.25 -9.87 -0.80
CA TYR A 72 12.69 -9.88 0.54
C TYR A 72 12.14 -11.26 0.89
N GLU A 73 12.42 -11.75 2.09
CA GLU A 73 11.86 -13.00 2.60
C GLU A 73 10.76 -12.68 3.61
N VAL A 74 9.51 -13.06 3.32
CA VAL A 74 8.35 -12.73 4.17
C VAL A 74 7.81 -13.98 4.84
N GLY A 75 7.94 -14.04 6.17
CA GLY A 75 7.51 -15.16 7.01
C GLY A 75 5.99 -15.34 6.98
N GLU A 76 5.24 -14.33 7.40
CA GLU A 76 3.78 -14.32 7.45
C GLU A 76 3.20 -13.07 6.77
N VAL A 77 2.06 -13.24 6.09
CA VAL A 77 1.23 -12.12 5.65
C VAL A 77 -0.10 -12.23 6.36
N GLU A 78 -0.37 -11.28 7.24
CA GLU A 78 -1.60 -11.20 8.01
C GLU A 78 -2.57 -10.24 7.31
N ILE A 79 -3.79 -10.71 7.04
CA ILE A 79 -4.86 -9.86 6.50
C ILE A 79 -5.82 -9.56 7.64
N LEU A 80 -5.96 -8.28 7.94
CA LEU A 80 -6.83 -7.75 8.97
C LEU A 80 -7.98 -6.97 8.32
N VAL A 81 -9.13 -6.90 9.00
CA VAL A 81 -10.27 -6.07 8.59
C VAL A 81 -10.74 -5.23 9.78
N GLY A 82 -10.71 -3.91 9.61
CA GLY A 82 -11.03 -2.96 10.67
C GLY A 82 -12.52 -2.96 10.99
N THR A 83 -12.90 -2.54 12.19
CA THR A 83 -14.32 -2.33 12.54
C THR A 83 -14.86 -1.00 12.04
N THR A 84 -13.97 -0.03 11.79
CA THR A 84 -14.27 1.26 11.16
C THR A 84 -13.16 1.63 10.17
N PHE A 85 -13.39 2.70 9.39
CA PHE A 85 -12.38 3.24 8.49
C PHE A 85 -11.25 3.91 9.30
N GLU A 86 -11.64 4.61 10.37
CA GLU A 86 -10.76 5.28 11.31
C GLU A 86 -9.83 4.29 12.02
N ALA A 87 -10.32 3.13 12.43
CA ALA A 87 -9.51 2.11 13.10
C ALA A 87 -8.31 1.65 12.25
N VAL A 88 -8.46 1.63 10.93
CA VAL A 88 -7.36 1.31 10.00
C VAL A 88 -6.38 2.47 9.93
N GLY A 89 -6.87 3.71 9.84
CA GLY A 89 -6.03 4.92 9.85
C GLY A 89 -5.22 5.08 11.15
N GLU A 90 -5.87 4.87 12.30
CA GLU A 90 -5.22 4.85 13.61
C GLU A 90 -4.13 3.77 13.68
N ALA A 91 -4.41 2.57 13.16
CA ALA A 91 -3.44 1.48 13.18
C ALA A 91 -2.20 1.78 12.32
N LEU A 92 -2.37 2.43 11.16
CA LEU A 92 -1.26 2.89 10.31
C LEU A 92 -0.43 3.96 11.03
N SER A 93 -1.09 5.00 11.54
CA SER A 93 -0.42 6.10 12.27
C SER A 93 0.35 5.60 13.50
N ALA A 94 -0.20 4.60 14.19
CA ALA A 94 0.46 3.95 15.33
C ALA A 94 1.55 2.93 14.94
N GLY A 95 1.74 2.62 13.66
CA GLY A 95 2.69 1.60 13.19
C GLY A 95 2.32 0.17 13.60
N THR A 96 1.03 -0.07 13.89
CA THR A 96 0.51 -1.40 14.25
C THR A 96 -0.01 -2.20 13.05
N ALA A 97 -0.18 -1.52 11.91
CA ALA A 97 -0.35 -2.10 10.58
C ALA A 97 0.70 -1.53 9.62
N ASP A 98 1.17 -2.35 8.68
CA ASP A 98 2.24 -1.97 7.75
C ASP A 98 1.68 -1.38 6.44
N ILE A 99 0.57 -1.94 5.96
CA ILE A 99 -0.10 -1.52 4.72
C ILE A 99 -1.59 -1.37 4.99
N GLY A 100 -2.19 -0.28 4.56
CA GLY A 100 -3.62 -0.04 4.71
C GLY A 100 -4.29 0.27 3.38
N LEU A 101 -5.41 -0.38 3.11
CA LEU A 101 -6.26 -0.09 1.97
C LEU A 101 -7.42 0.81 2.42
N ILE A 102 -7.12 2.10 2.53
CA ILE A 102 -8.05 3.14 3.00
C ILE A 102 -8.48 4.07 1.85
N PRO A 103 -9.70 4.64 1.90
CA PRO A 103 -10.10 5.66 0.94
C PRO A 103 -9.38 6.98 1.23
N GLY A 104 -9.24 7.83 0.21
CA GLY A 104 -8.55 9.13 0.33
C GLY A 104 -9.12 10.03 1.43
N GLY A 105 -10.43 9.98 1.69
CA GLY A 105 -11.05 10.75 2.78
C GLY A 105 -10.57 10.34 4.17
N THR A 106 -10.32 9.04 4.39
CA THR A 106 -9.73 8.54 5.64
C THR A 106 -8.27 8.91 5.72
N TYR A 107 -7.51 8.80 4.62
CA TYR A 107 -6.10 9.18 4.58
C TYR A 107 -5.86 10.63 5.04
N VAL A 108 -6.68 11.58 4.59
CA VAL A 108 -6.59 13.00 4.98
C VAL A 108 -6.68 13.21 6.50
N LEU A 109 -7.29 12.29 7.25
CA LEU A 109 -7.38 12.39 8.71
C LEU A 109 -6.11 11.91 9.44
N TYR A 110 -5.22 11.19 8.75
CA TYR A 110 -4.03 10.53 9.31
C TYR A 110 -2.77 10.79 8.45
N ASP A 111 -2.76 11.86 7.66
CA ASP A 111 -1.69 12.18 6.70
C ASP A 111 -0.38 12.64 7.38
N ASP A 112 -0.44 12.92 8.68
CA ASP A 112 0.70 13.20 9.55
C ASP A 112 1.42 11.94 10.05
N GLY A 113 0.77 10.78 9.97
CA GLY A 113 1.28 9.51 10.49
C GLY A 113 1.43 8.39 9.46
N ALA A 114 1.00 8.58 8.22
CA ALA A 114 1.09 7.58 7.16
C ALA A 114 1.49 8.19 5.81
N ASP A 115 2.28 7.46 5.03
CA ASP A 115 2.70 7.85 3.69
C ASP A 115 1.90 7.15 2.60
N VAL A 116 1.58 7.86 1.50
CA VAL A 116 0.96 7.25 0.33
C VAL A 116 2.01 6.53 -0.52
N ALA A 117 1.96 5.20 -0.52
CA ALA A 117 2.79 4.38 -1.40
C ALA A 117 2.20 4.25 -2.82
N LEU A 118 0.89 3.99 -2.91
CA LEU A 118 0.17 3.76 -4.17
C LEU A 118 -1.24 4.35 -4.09
N THR A 119 -1.75 4.83 -5.23
CA THR A 119 -3.14 5.30 -5.35
C THR A 119 -3.84 4.49 -6.42
N ALA A 120 -4.90 3.76 -6.04
CA ALA A 120 -5.76 3.07 -6.99
C ALA A 120 -6.58 4.09 -7.80
N THR A 121 -6.58 3.94 -9.13
CA THR A 121 -7.35 4.81 -10.03
C THR A 121 -8.51 4.05 -10.67
N ARG A 122 -9.48 4.79 -11.19
CA ARG A 122 -10.64 4.23 -11.88
C ARG A 122 -10.78 4.89 -13.24
N PHE A 123 -11.34 4.17 -14.19
CA PHE A 123 -11.87 4.79 -15.40
C PHE A 123 -13.03 5.72 -15.05
N GLY A 124 -13.13 6.86 -15.73
CA GLY A 124 -14.29 7.74 -15.72
C GLY A 124 -15.48 7.06 -16.37
N LEU A 125 -16.68 7.56 -16.11
CA LEU A 125 -17.93 7.00 -16.63
C LEU A 125 -18.46 7.88 -17.76
N ASN A 126 -19.08 7.27 -18.78
CA ASN A 126 -19.67 8.01 -19.91
C ASN A 126 -20.88 8.86 -19.51
N LYS A 127 -21.47 8.63 -18.33
CA LYS A 127 -22.55 9.42 -17.75
C LYS A 127 -22.00 10.48 -16.79
N GLU A 128 -21.46 11.54 -17.37
CA GLU A 128 -20.84 12.65 -16.63
C GLU A 128 -21.48 13.98 -17.03
N PHE A 129 -22.73 14.18 -16.59
CA PHE A 129 -23.54 15.34 -16.97
C PHE A 129 -23.98 16.15 -15.75
N ASN A 130 -24.21 17.45 -15.95
CA ASN A 130 -24.80 18.30 -14.91
C ASN A 130 -26.32 18.12 -14.82
N ASN A 131 -26.98 17.75 -15.93
CA ASN A 131 -28.40 17.47 -15.94
C ASN A 131 -28.67 16.01 -15.53
N PRO A 132 -29.39 15.75 -14.41
CA PRO A 132 -29.69 14.39 -13.97
C PRO A 132 -30.49 13.57 -14.98
N LYS A 133 -31.30 14.21 -15.83
CA LYS A 133 -32.08 13.51 -16.86
C LYS A 133 -31.19 12.77 -17.86
N GLU A 134 -30.03 13.34 -18.19
CA GLU A 134 -29.07 12.72 -19.13
C GLU A 134 -28.47 11.44 -18.55
N TRP A 135 -28.52 11.25 -17.24
CA TRP A 135 -28.05 10.03 -16.58
C TRP A 135 -29.07 8.89 -16.69
N ASN A 136 -30.35 9.25 -16.77
CA ASN A 136 -31.48 8.32 -16.74
C ASN A 136 -32.03 8.05 -18.15
N ASP A 137 -31.15 8.07 -19.15
CA ASP A 137 -31.46 7.79 -20.57
C ASP A 137 -31.83 6.32 -20.86
N GLY A 138 -31.73 5.43 -19.86
CA GLY A 138 -32.01 4.00 -19.98
C GLY A 138 -30.87 3.17 -20.56
N ASN A 139 -29.78 3.80 -20.99
CA ASN A 139 -28.60 3.09 -21.51
C ASN A 139 -27.67 2.65 -20.37
N ALA A 140 -26.79 1.70 -20.68
CA ALA A 140 -25.78 1.26 -19.72
C ALA A 140 -24.77 2.38 -19.41
N THR A 141 -24.33 2.46 -18.16
CA THR A 141 -23.16 3.26 -17.78
C THR A 141 -21.90 2.47 -18.13
N GLU A 142 -21.03 3.06 -18.93
CA GLU A 142 -19.81 2.42 -19.43
C GLU A 142 -18.57 3.19 -18.98
N ASN A 143 -17.45 2.47 -18.87
CA ASN A 143 -16.15 3.08 -18.64
C ASN A 143 -15.70 3.84 -19.89
N THR A 144 -15.20 5.05 -19.68
CA THR A 144 -14.45 5.81 -20.67
C THR A 144 -12.97 5.41 -20.64
N LYS A 145 -12.19 5.96 -21.57
CA LYS A 145 -10.72 5.83 -21.55
C LYS A 145 -10.04 6.84 -20.62
N GLU A 146 -10.78 7.84 -20.14
CA GLU A 146 -10.24 8.86 -19.24
C GLU A 146 -10.24 8.36 -17.81
N GLN A 147 -9.29 8.83 -17.01
CA GLN A 147 -9.23 8.51 -15.59
C GLN A 147 -10.20 9.40 -14.80
N ALA A 148 -10.95 8.82 -13.88
CA ALA A 148 -11.79 9.58 -12.96
C ALA A 148 -10.90 10.38 -11.98
N VAL A 149 -11.23 11.67 -11.80
CA VAL A 149 -10.59 12.57 -10.83
C VAL A 149 -11.49 12.93 -9.65
N SER A 150 -12.74 12.46 -9.68
CA SER A 150 -13.77 12.71 -8.67
C SER A 150 -14.78 11.58 -8.62
N TYR A 151 -15.54 11.50 -7.53
CA TYR A 151 -16.75 10.70 -7.43
C TYR A 151 -17.97 11.59 -7.56
N ARG A 152 -19.02 11.09 -8.21
CA ARG A 152 -20.34 11.71 -8.13
C ARG A 152 -21.25 10.93 -7.19
N ALA A 153 -22.06 11.68 -6.45
CA ALA A 153 -23.05 11.10 -5.56
C ALA A 153 -24.20 10.48 -6.38
N LEU A 154 -24.68 9.33 -5.92
CA LEU A 154 -25.87 8.69 -6.45
C LEU A 154 -27.08 9.07 -5.59
N PHE A 155 -28.09 9.69 -6.21
CA PHE A 155 -29.37 9.94 -5.56
C PHE A 155 -30.37 8.86 -5.97
N ILE A 156 -30.84 8.06 -5.01
CA ILE A 156 -31.79 6.97 -5.25
C ILE A 156 -33.14 7.33 -4.62
N ALA A 157 -34.15 7.54 -5.46
CA ALA A 157 -35.51 7.79 -5.01
C ALA A 157 -36.27 6.47 -4.77
N GLY A 158 -36.76 6.27 -3.55
CA GLY A 158 -37.54 5.08 -3.17
C GLY A 158 -38.99 5.10 -3.64
N PRO A 159 -39.77 4.02 -3.40
CA PRO A 159 -41.14 3.88 -3.91
C PRO A 159 -42.20 4.67 -3.13
N SER A 160 -41.81 5.44 -2.12
CA SER A 160 -42.73 6.31 -1.37
C SER A 160 -43.33 7.39 -2.25
N GLU A 161 -44.44 8.01 -1.84
CA GLU A 161 -45.05 9.11 -2.61
C GLU A 161 -44.06 10.25 -2.88
N LYS A 162 -43.35 10.70 -1.83
CA LYS A 162 -42.32 11.73 -1.98
C LYS A 162 -41.14 11.26 -2.82
N GLY A 163 -40.74 9.99 -2.73
CA GLY A 163 -39.71 9.42 -3.59
C GLY A 163 -40.10 9.45 -5.06
N LYS A 164 -41.34 9.06 -5.39
CA LYS A 164 -41.87 9.14 -6.76
C LYS A 164 -41.93 10.57 -7.28
N GLU A 165 -42.34 11.53 -6.44
CA GLU A 165 -42.33 12.96 -6.77
C GLU A 165 -40.92 13.45 -7.10
N LEU A 166 -39.94 13.13 -6.24
CA LEU A 166 -38.53 13.49 -6.47
C LEU A 166 -37.98 12.84 -7.73
N ALA A 167 -38.28 11.54 -7.96
CA ALA A 167 -37.90 10.85 -9.17
C ALA A 167 -38.48 11.52 -10.42
N ALA A 168 -39.74 11.96 -10.39
CA ALA A 168 -40.37 12.66 -11.50
C ALA A 168 -39.67 14.00 -11.79
N ILE A 169 -39.33 14.78 -10.74
CA ILE A 169 -38.57 16.03 -10.87
C ILE A 169 -37.20 15.76 -11.53
N ILE A 170 -36.42 14.84 -10.96
CA ILE A 170 -35.07 14.50 -11.45
C ILE A 170 -35.10 14.02 -12.91
N ASN A 171 -36.08 13.19 -13.28
CA ASN A 171 -36.21 12.69 -14.65
C ASN A 171 -36.76 13.73 -15.64
N SER A 172 -37.32 14.85 -15.15
CA SER A 172 -37.80 15.93 -16.01
C SER A 172 -36.68 16.87 -16.48
N GLY A 173 -35.54 16.88 -15.77
CA GLY A 173 -34.37 17.73 -16.04
C GLY A 173 -34.38 18.97 -15.18
#